data_AF-A0A150H2K1-F1
#
_entry.id   AF-A0A150H2K1-F1
#
_cell.length_a   1.000
_cell.length_b   1.000
_cell.length_c   1.000
_cell.angle_alpha   90.00
_cell.angle_beta   90.00
_cell.angle_gamma   90.00
#
_symmetry.space_group_name_H-M   'P 1'
#
loop_
_entity.id
_entity.type
_entity.pdbx_description
1 polymer ?
#
loop_
_entity_poly.entity_id
_entity_poly.type
_entity_poly.pdbx_seq_one_letter_code
_entity_poly.pdbx_strand_id
1 'polypeptide(L)'
;MTKPAAPSSAPLRAKGYDDVSWWSRLFFSYVDPLLDRAAAQPLEEHDAEWLTPPSDNAHTLAANFERVYQQLKARYAPPAGGSRARHSASSASSASRRPRRPWTTLTGMALLRLHWWPMVLESVWVLVEVGQRLGTPVALRQFLRWLQDYDAGVAPPQWQGWMWAVILGAVSMRAAFLMRQQVIAAVHAKVLRLNSASVSALSTGHVVNLVSNDVRRFDDAVPFWIFLWASPLELAMVLLMVSLELDFLSALAGVATSLAMIPTQSALVRYIGGLRCAPPGR
;
A
#
# COMPACT_ATOMS: atom_id res chain seq x y z
N MET A 1 -0.03 -32.53 -39.00
CA MET A 1 0.06 -32.02 -37.62
C MET A 1 1.47 -31.47 -37.41
N THR A 2 1.66 -30.18 -37.66
CA THR A 2 2.93 -29.49 -37.44
C THR A 2 3.10 -29.22 -35.96
N LYS A 3 4.15 -29.78 -35.37
CA LYS A 3 4.60 -29.51 -34.00
C LYS A 3 4.74 -27.99 -33.80
N PRO A 4 4.17 -27.37 -32.74
CA PRO A 4 4.40 -25.95 -32.50
C PRO A 4 5.90 -25.73 -32.32
N ALA A 5 6.42 -24.71 -33.00
CA ALA A 5 7.82 -24.32 -32.95
C ALA A 5 8.26 -24.13 -31.49
N ALA A 6 9.47 -24.59 -31.17
CA ALA A 6 10.06 -24.38 -29.85
C ALA A 6 10.05 -22.86 -29.52
N PRO A 7 9.66 -22.47 -28.29
CA PRO A 7 9.81 -21.10 -27.81
C PRO A 7 11.17 -20.51 -28.17
N SER A 8 11.20 -19.34 -28.80
CA SER A 8 12.47 -18.62 -28.90
C SER A 8 12.93 -18.27 -27.48
N SER A 9 14.07 -18.80 -27.06
CA SER A 9 14.81 -18.43 -25.84
C SER A 9 15.41 -17.01 -25.92
N ALA A 10 14.98 -16.21 -26.90
CA ALA A 10 15.43 -14.85 -27.05
C ALA A 10 14.77 -13.99 -25.95
N PRO A 11 15.57 -13.22 -25.18
CA PRO A 11 15.05 -12.38 -24.11
C PRO A 11 14.09 -11.33 -24.67
N LEU A 12 13.02 -11.08 -23.94
CA LEU A 12 12.01 -10.09 -24.31
C LEU A 12 12.61 -8.67 -24.22
N ARG A 13 13.00 -8.10 -25.37
CA ARG A 13 13.45 -6.71 -25.47
C ARG A 13 12.25 -5.76 -25.55
N ALA A 14 11.63 -5.48 -24.42
CA ALA A 14 10.68 -4.37 -24.29
C ALA A 14 11.40 -3.10 -23.81
N LYS A 15 10.76 -1.94 -24.02
CA LYS A 15 11.28 -0.65 -23.53
C LYS A 15 11.25 -0.64 -22.00
N GLY A 16 12.34 -0.23 -21.37
CA GLY A 16 12.39 -0.07 -19.92
C GLY A 16 11.42 1.01 -19.43
N TYR A 17 11.12 0.98 -18.13
CA TYR A 17 10.20 1.93 -17.48
C TYR A 17 10.55 3.41 -17.80
N ASP A 18 11.83 3.74 -17.87
CA ASP A 18 12.30 5.11 -18.12
C ASP A 18 12.14 5.56 -19.59
N ASP A 19 12.03 4.62 -20.53
CA ASP A 19 11.96 4.88 -21.98
C ASP A 19 10.52 4.93 -22.52
N VAL A 20 9.52 4.59 -21.69
CA VAL A 20 8.11 4.59 -22.08
C VAL A 20 7.44 5.93 -21.82
N SER A 21 6.47 6.25 -22.69
CA SER A 21 5.71 7.49 -22.60
C SER A 21 4.93 7.57 -21.29
N TRP A 22 4.65 8.80 -20.85
CA TRP A 22 3.87 9.03 -19.63
C TRP A 22 2.50 8.34 -19.67
N TRP A 23 1.82 8.33 -20.83
CA TRP A 23 0.55 7.63 -21.02
C TRP A 23 0.69 6.12 -20.86
N SER A 24 1.77 5.54 -21.37
CA SER A 24 2.03 4.12 -21.21
C SER A 24 2.27 3.74 -19.74
N ARG A 25 2.94 4.62 -18.97
CA ARG A 25 3.10 4.45 -17.51
C ARG A 25 1.77 4.56 -16.76
N LEU A 26 0.90 5.49 -17.15
CA LEU A 26 -0.41 5.69 -16.51
C LEU A 26 -1.34 4.49 -16.69
N PHE A 27 -1.37 3.92 -17.90
CA PHE A 27 -2.25 2.80 -18.26
C PHE A 27 -1.58 1.42 -18.17
N PHE A 28 -0.32 1.34 -17.72
CA PHE A 28 0.48 0.10 -17.65
C PHE A 28 0.65 -0.66 -18.97
N SER A 29 0.39 -0.01 -20.11
CA SER A 29 0.49 -0.65 -21.43
C SER A 29 1.90 -1.10 -21.80
N TYR A 30 2.92 -0.65 -21.06
CA TYR A 30 4.29 -1.13 -21.25
C TYR A 30 4.47 -2.60 -20.81
N VAL A 31 3.58 -3.13 -19.97
CA VAL A 31 3.62 -4.51 -19.45
C VAL A 31 2.98 -5.49 -20.45
N ASP A 32 2.19 -5.03 -21.40
CA ASP A 32 1.46 -5.86 -22.38
C ASP A 32 2.34 -6.92 -23.08
N PRO A 33 3.58 -6.61 -23.55
CA PRO A 33 4.44 -7.61 -24.18
C PRO A 33 4.82 -8.77 -23.25
N LEU A 34 4.93 -8.51 -21.94
CA LEU A 34 5.17 -9.55 -20.95
C LEU A 34 3.93 -10.42 -20.75
N LEU A 35 2.75 -9.81 -20.70
CA LEU A 35 1.48 -10.52 -20.51
C LEU A 35 1.19 -11.44 -21.70
N ASP A 36 1.43 -10.96 -22.92
CA ASP A 36 1.28 -11.75 -24.15
C ASP A 36 2.25 -12.94 -24.17
N ARG A 37 3.50 -12.74 -23.76
CA ARG A 37 4.49 -13.81 -23.61
C ARG A 37 4.09 -14.81 -22.54
N ALA A 38 3.62 -14.33 -21.40
CA ALA A 38 3.18 -15.17 -20.28
C ALA A 38 1.96 -16.02 -20.62
N ALA A 39 1.10 -15.53 -21.53
CA ALA A 39 -0.04 -16.28 -22.05
C ALA A 39 0.40 -17.41 -22.98
N ALA A 40 1.47 -17.20 -23.74
CA ALA A 40 2.00 -18.19 -24.68
C ALA A 40 2.90 -19.24 -24.00
N GLN A 41 3.76 -18.83 -23.05
CA GLN A 41 4.87 -19.61 -22.52
C GLN A 41 5.13 -19.32 -21.03
N PRO A 42 5.69 -20.28 -20.26
CA PRO A 42 6.15 -20.00 -18.91
C PRO A 42 7.27 -18.96 -18.94
N LEU A 43 7.11 -17.90 -18.15
CA LEU A 43 8.09 -16.81 -18.04
C LEU A 43 9.35 -17.29 -17.29
N GLU A 44 10.50 -16.83 -17.75
CA GLU A 44 11.77 -16.95 -17.03
C GLU A 44 12.19 -15.61 -16.39
N GLU A 45 13.18 -15.64 -15.49
CA GLU A 45 13.63 -14.45 -14.73
C GLU A 45 14.16 -13.35 -15.65
N HIS A 46 14.86 -13.73 -16.73
CA HIS A 46 15.41 -12.79 -17.72
C HIS A 46 14.32 -12.09 -18.56
N ASP A 47 13.11 -12.65 -18.66
CA ASP A 47 12.00 -12.01 -19.38
C ASP A 47 11.42 -10.82 -18.61
N ALA A 48 11.74 -10.70 -17.31
CA ALA A 48 11.21 -9.68 -16.41
C ALA A 48 12.26 -8.60 -16.03
N GLU A 49 13.52 -8.76 -16.40
CA GLU A 49 14.63 -7.91 -15.94
C GLU A 49 14.46 -6.42 -16.30
N TRP A 50 13.80 -6.14 -17.43
CA TRP A 50 13.54 -4.77 -17.92
C TRP A 50 12.38 -4.06 -17.20
N LEU A 51 11.58 -4.76 -16.38
CA LEU A 51 10.46 -4.16 -15.63
C LEU A 51 10.94 -3.32 -14.46
N THR A 52 12.09 -3.68 -13.86
CA THR A 52 12.68 -2.97 -12.73
C THR A 52 13.57 -1.83 -13.24
N PRO A 53 13.26 -0.57 -12.90
CA PRO A 53 14.16 0.54 -13.19
C PRO A 53 15.55 0.29 -12.58
N PRO A 54 16.63 0.81 -13.17
CA PRO A 54 17.97 0.69 -12.60
C PRO A 54 18.09 1.23 -11.17
N SER A 55 17.22 2.17 -10.77
CA SER A 55 17.14 2.72 -9.41
C SER A 55 16.63 1.73 -8.36
N ASP A 56 15.84 0.75 -8.78
CA ASP A 56 15.06 -0.14 -7.91
C ASP A 56 15.67 -1.56 -7.83
N ASN A 57 16.94 -1.69 -8.23
CA ASN A 57 17.65 -2.95 -8.10
C ASN A 57 18.01 -3.24 -6.62
N ALA A 58 18.10 -4.52 -6.27
CA ALA A 58 18.36 -4.94 -4.89
C ALA A 58 19.67 -4.38 -4.32
N HIS A 59 20.71 -4.26 -5.15
CA HIS A 59 22.03 -3.78 -4.73
C HIS A 59 22.01 -2.30 -4.32
N THR A 60 21.38 -1.45 -5.15
CA THR A 60 21.23 -0.01 -4.90
C THR A 60 20.31 0.25 -3.71
N LEU A 61 19.19 -0.47 -3.61
CA LEU A 61 18.28 -0.37 -2.48
C LEU A 61 18.97 -0.77 -1.16
N ALA A 62 19.71 -1.88 -1.16
CA ALA A 62 20.48 -2.32 0.01
C ALA A 62 21.58 -1.33 0.39
N ALA A 63 22.33 -0.80 -0.59
CA ALA A 63 23.37 0.20 -0.34
C ALA A 63 22.80 1.50 0.24
N ASN A 64 21.64 1.95 -0.26
CA ASN A 64 20.94 3.13 0.25
C ASN A 64 20.43 2.92 1.67
N PHE A 65 19.82 1.76 1.93
CA PHE A 65 19.38 1.36 3.25
C PHE A 65 20.53 1.34 4.26
N GLU A 66 21.63 0.66 3.90
CA GLU A 66 22.80 0.51 4.77
C GLU A 66 23.43 1.86 5.12
N ARG A 67 23.53 2.77 4.14
CA ARG A 67 24.03 4.14 4.37
C ARG A 67 23.22 4.86 5.45
N VAL A 68 21.89 4.85 5.34
CA VAL A 68 21.00 5.52 6.30
C VAL A 68 21.01 4.81 7.65
N TYR A 69 21.03 3.48 7.65
CA TYR A 69 21.08 2.67 8.87
C TYR A 69 22.36 2.92 9.67
N GLN A 70 23.53 2.97 9.01
CA GLN A 70 24.80 3.26 9.66
C GLN A 70 24.86 4.67 10.25
N GLN A 71 24.31 5.67 9.54
CA GLN A 71 24.18 7.03 10.07
C GLN A 71 23.30 7.07 11.35
N LEU A 72 22.19 6.35 11.35
CA LEU A 72 21.32 6.21 12.52
C LEU A 72 22.03 5.47 13.66
N LYS A 73 22.71 4.35 13.35
CA LYS A 73 23.46 3.57 14.33
C LYS A 73 24.55 4.41 15.00
N ALA A 74 25.30 5.21 14.25
CA ALA A 74 26.30 6.13 14.78
C ALA A 74 25.67 7.19 15.71
N ARG A 75 24.49 7.72 15.34
CA ARG A 75 23.75 8.70 16.15
C ARG A 75 23.25 8.15 17.49
N TYR A 76 22.98 6.84 17.57
CA TYR A 76 22.45 6.17 18.76
C TYR A 76 23.44 5.20 19.43
N ALA A 77 24.70 5.15 18.99
CA ALA A 77 25.71 4.26 19.55
C ALA A 77 25.97 4.58 21.03
N PRO A 78 26.05 3.56 21.92
CA PRO A 78 26.53 3.79 23.27
C PRO A 78 27.99 4.28 23.22
N PRO A 79 28.44 5.07 24.21
CA PRO A 79 29.83 5.51 24.24
C PRO A 79 30.71 4.26 24.30
N ALA A 80 31.71 4.18 23.43
CA ALA A 80 32.76 3.17 23.51
C ALA A 80 33.29 3.17 24.95
N GLY A 81 33.34 1.99 25.56
CA GLY A 81 33.44 1.82 27.01
C GLY A 81 34.45 2.76 27.67
N GLY A 82 34.00 3.39 28.76
CA GLY A 82 34.89 3.95 29.75
C GLY A 82 35.71 2.82 30.37
N SER A 83 36.95 2.69 29.90
CA SER A 83 38.01 2.17 30.74
C SER A 83 38.95 3.32 31.08
N ARG A 84 38.75 3.86 32.29
CA ARG A 84 39.80 4.42 33.15
C ARG A 84 40.53 5.68 32.61
N ALA A 85 39.88 6.83 32.69
CA ALA A 85 40.58 8.11 32.87
C ALA A 85 39.85 8.94 33.92
N ARG A 86 40.21 8.70 35.17
CA ARG A 86 39.87 9.56 36.30
C ARG A 86 40.86 10.74 36.25
N HIS A 87 40.34 11.95 36.37
CA HIS A 87 41.04 13.24 36.54
C HIS A 87 41.50 13.94 35.25
N SER A 88 40.79 14.97 34.80
CA SER A 88 40.99 16.36 35.25
C SER A 88 40.19 17.34 34.38
N ALA A 89 39.78 18.43 35.03
CA ALA A 89 39.55 19.77 34.51
C ALA A 89 38.53 20.00 33.36
N SER A 90 37.36 20.50 33.78
CA SER A 90 36.75 21.74 33.29
C SER A 90 36.96 22.13 31.81
N SER A 91 35.96 21.82 30.99
CA SER A 91 35.48 22.79 29.99
C SER A 91 34.00 22.53 29.74
N ALA A 92 33.19 23.55 30.03
CA ALA A 92 31.76 23.56 29.76
C ALA A 92 31.57 23.78 28.25
N SER A 93 31.69 22.72 27.44
CA SER A 93 31.17 22.71 26.08
C SER A 93 29.76 22.15 26.12
N SER A 94 28.80 22.87 25.51
CA SER A 94 27.37 22.57 25.50
C SER A 94 27.11 21.06 25.41
N ALA A 95 26.66 20.47 26.52
CA ALA A 95 26.23 19.09 26.55
C ALA A 95 24.97 18.99 25.68
N SER A 96 25.14 18.76 24.38
CA SER A 96 24.04 18.46 23.47
C SER A 96 23.31 17.26 24.06
N ARG A 97 22.13 17.53 24.60
CA ARG A 97 21.29 16.56 25.29
C ARG A 97 21.08 15.39 24.31
N ARG A 98 21.60 14.20 24.66
CA ARG A 98 21.56 13.05 23.75
C ARG A 98 20.10 12.76 23.37
N PRO A 99 19.83 12.39 22.11
CA PRO A 99 18.51 11.92 21.74
C PRO A 99 18.20 10.66 22.55
N ARG A 100 17.01 10.63 23.19
CA ARG A 100 16.50 9.43 23.86
C ARG A 100 16.41 8.29 22.83
N ARG A 101 16.43 7.03 23.30
CA ARG A 101 16.25 5.87 22.42
C ARG A 101 15.05 6.10 21.49
N PRO A 102 15.18 5.77 20.20
CA PRO A 102 14.09 5.97 19.26
C PRO A 102 12.86 5.19 19.72
N TRP A 103 11.68 5.70 19.40
CA TRP A 103 10.39 5.06 19.70
C TRP A 103 10.19 3.76 18.90
N THR A 104 10.99 3.54 17.85
CA THR A 104 11.03 2.33 17.02
C THR A 104 12.41 1.68 17.01
N THR A 105 12.51 0.52 16.34
CA THR A 105 13.80 -0.04 15.92
C THR A 105 14.55 0.92 14.98
N LEU A 106 15.88 0.84 14.99
CA LEU A 106 16.74 1.60 14.06
C LEU A 106 16.40 1.29 12.60
N THR A 107 16.09 0.03 12.30
CA THR A 107 15.67 -0.46 10.98
C THR A 107 14.37 0.20 10.55
N GLY A 108 13.34 0.21 11.41
CA GLY A 108 12.07 0.87 11.10
C GLY A 108 12.24 2.38 10.89
N MET A 109 13.12 3.02 11.66
CA MET A 109 13.44 4.44 11.49
C MET A 109 14.18 4.72 10.19
N ALA A 110 15.06 3.81 9.75
CA ALA A 110 15.76 3.91 8.46
C ALA A 110 14.77 3.78 7.29
N LEU A 111 13.88 2.78 7.33
CA LEU A 111 12.82 2.59 6.34
C LEU A 111 11.89 3.81 6.26
N LEU A 112 11.44 4.32 7.41
CA LEU A 112 10.60 5.51 7.45
C LEU A 112 11.32 6.72 6.83
N ARG A 113 12.61 6.93 7.12
CA ARG A 113 13.39 8.03 6.53
C ARG A 113 13.61 7.91 5.03
N LEU A 114 13.65 6.69 4.49
CA LEU A 114 13.81 6.45 3.05
C LEU A 114 12.48 6.62 2.31
N HIS A 115 11.37 6.15 2.91
CA HIS A 115 10.08 6.02 2.22
C HIS A 115 9.00 6.99 2.69
N TRP A 116 9.26 7.90 3.64
CA TRP A 116 8.25 8.83 4.14
C TRP A 116 7.61 9.68 3.02
N TRP A 117 8.38 10.06 1.99
CA TRP A 117 7.83 10.90 0.92
C TRP A 117 6.82 10.15 0.04
N PRO A 118 7.15 8.97 -0.52
CA PRO A 118 6.14 8.10 -1.14
C PRO A 118 4.94 7.84 -0.24
N MET A 119 5.17 7.56 1.06
CA MET A 119 4.08 7.36 2.02
C MET A 119 3.15 8.58 2.14
N VAL A 120 3.69 9.80 2.16
CA VAL A 120 2.87 11.02 2.20
C VAL A 120 2.06 11.18 0.91
N LEU A 121 2.64 10.90 -0.26
CA LEU A 121 1.92 10.98 -1.53
C LEU A 121 0.75 9.97 -1.57
N GLU A 122 0.99 8.73 -1.15
CA GLU A 122 -0.06 7.71 -1.03
C GLU A 122 -1.15 8.14 -0.03
N SER A 123 -0.78 8.76 1.09
CA SER A 123 -1.74 9.31 2.04
C SER A 123 -2.63 10.40 1.44
N VAL A 124 -2.05 11.32 0.66
CA VAL A 124 -2.83 12.35 -0.05
C VAL A 124 -3.81 11.71 -1.02
N TRP A 125 -3.39 10.68 -1.74
CA TRP A 125 -4.27 9.95 -2.64
C TRP A 125 -5.44 9.28 -1.91
N VAL A 126 -5.18 8.67 -0.75
CA VAL A 126 -6.25 8.08 0.07
C VAL A 126 -7.20 9.14 0.64
N LEU A 127 -6.74 10.35 0.97
CA LEU A 127 -7.66 11.44 1.33
C LEU A 127 -8.61 11.79 0.19
N VAL A 128 -8.10 11.84 -1.05
CA VAL A 128 -8.95 12.05 -2.23
C VAL A 128 -9.97 10.92 -2.37
N GLU A 129 -9.54 9.67 -2.19
CA GLU A 129 -10.43 8.51 -2.25
C GLU A 129 -11.54 8.57 -1.17
N VAL A 130 -11.18 8.87 0.08
CA VAL A 130 -12.15 9.04 1.18
C VAL A 130 -13.11 10.19 0.86
N GLY A 131 -12.60 11.30 0.34
CA GLY A 131 -13.42 12.43 -0.11
C GLY A 131 -14.42 12.04 -1.21
N GLN A 132 -14.01 11.24 -2.20
CA GLN A 132 -14.90 10.73 -3.25
C GLN A 132 -15.98 9.79 -2.68
N ARG A 133 -15.60 8.88 -1.77
CA ARG A 133 -16.55 7.97 -1.10
C ARG A 133 -17.61 8.74 -0.33
N LEU A 134 -17.21 9.73 0.46
CA LEU A 134 -18.11 10.60 1.23
C LEU A 134 -18.92 11.55 0.33
N GLY A 135 -18.37 11.96 -0.81
CA GLY A 135 -19.05 12.81 -1.79
C GLY A 135 -20.21 12.11 -2.49
N THR A 136 -20.18 10.77 -2.61
CA THR A 136 -21.24 9.98 -3.28
C THR A 136 -22.63 10.22 -2.66
N PRO A 137 -22.85 9.98 -1.34
CA PRO A 137 -24.16 10.22 -0.73
C PRO A 137 -24.57 11.70 -0.73
N VAL A 138 -23.62 12.65 -0.71
CA VAL A 138 -23.93 14.08 -0.81
C VAL A 138 -24.44 14.44 -2.19
N ALA A 139 -23.73 14.03 -3.25
CA ALA A 139 -24.15 14.27 -4.63
C ALA A 139 -25.50 13.59 -4.91
N LEU A 140 -25.69 12.37 -4.41
CA LEU A 140 -26.97 11.67 -4.51
C LEU A 140 -28.10 12.45 -3.83
N ARG A 141 -27.87 12.99 -2.64
CA ARG A 141 -28.86 13.81 -1.93
C ARG A 141 -29.27 15.03 -2.74
N GLN A 142 -28.32 15.76 -3.32
CA GLN A 142 -28.64 16.95 -4.12
C GLN A 142 -29.38 16.60 -5.40
N PHE A 143 -29.00 15.50 -6.06
CA PHE A 143 -29.72 15.00 -7.22
C PHE A 143 -31.16 14.60 -6.87
N LEU A 144 -31.38 13.94 -5.73
CA LEU A 144 -32.71 13.57 -5.25
C LEU A 144 -33.57 14.81 -4.93
N ARG A 145 -33.00 15.84 -4.31
CA ARG A 145 -33.72 17.10 -4.06
C ARG A 145 -34.14 17.78 -5.36
N TRP A 146 -33.25 17.83 -6.36
CA TRP A 146 -33.59 18.34 -7.68
C TRP A 146 -34.73 17.54 -8.34
N LEU A 147 -34.73 16.21 -8.20
CA LEU A 147 -35.81 15.35 -8.70
C LEU A 147 -37.14 15.65 -8.00
N GLN A 148 -37.12 15.86 -6.69
CA GLN A 148 -38.31 16.21 -5.90
C GLN A 148 -38.89 17.57 -6.31
N ASP A 149 -38.06 18.58 -6.52
CA ASP A 149 -38.49 19.92 -6.97
C ASP A 149 -39.06 19.88 -8.40
N TYR A 150 -38.51 19.01 -9.25
CA TYR A 150 -39.02 18.77 -10.60
C TYR A 150 -40.42 18.13 -10.57
N ASP A 151 -40.62 17.11 -9.73
CA ASP A 151 -41.92 16.45 -9.54
C ASP A 151 -42.96 17.36 -8.87
N ALA A 152 -42.52 18.25 -7.98
CA ALA A 152 -43.36 19.26 -7.33
C ALA A 152 -43.80 20.42 -8.26
N GLY A 153 -43.38 20.41 -9.54
CA GLY A 153 -43.79 21.40 -10.53
C GLY A 153 -43.03 22.73 -10.48
N VAL A 154 -41.94 22.83 -9.71
CA VAL A 154 -41.09 24.03 -9.62
C VAL A 154 -40.18 24.16 -10.86
N ALA A 155 -40.04 23.09 -11.65
CA ALA A 155 -39.27 23.03 -12.90
C ALA A 155 -37.85 23.64 -12.76
N PRO A 156 -36.98 23.09 -11.88
CA PRO A 156 -35.61 23.57 -11.73
C PRO A 156 -34.82 23.42 -13.05
N PRO A 157 -33.78 24.24 -13.28
CA PRO A 157 -33.02 24.21 -14.52
C PRO A 157 -32.44 22.82 -14.84
N GLN A 158 -32.66 22.34 -16.07
CA GLN A 158 -32.26 20.98 -16.48
C GLN A 158 -30.75 20.73 -16.42
N TRP A 159 -29.94 21.77 -16.64
CA TRP A 159 -28.48 21.65 -16.55
C TRP A 159 -28.00 21.22 -15.16
N GLN A 160 -28.76 21.55 -14.09
CA GLN A 160 -28.42 21.15 -12.73
C GLN A 160 -28.55 19.63 -12.55
N GLY A 161 -29.59 19.03 -13.12
CA GLY A 161 -29.78 17.57 -13.12
C GLY A 161 -28.65 16.85 -13.86
N TRP A 162 -28.30 17.30 -15.06
CA TRP A 162 -27.17 16.76 -15.82
C TRP A 162 -25.83 16.92 -15.09
N MET A 163 -25.59 18.08 -14.48
CA MET A 163 -24.39 18.32 -13.68
C MET A 163 -24.27 17.32 -12.52
N TRP A 164 -25.32 17.13 -11.72
CA TRP A 164 -25.30 16.18 -10.61
C TRP A 164 -25.18 14.73 -11.08
N ALA A 165 -25.83 14.36 -12.19
CA ALA A 165 -25.70 13.03 -12.78
C ALA A 165 -24.26 12.74 -13.27
N VAL A 166 -23.60 13.72 -13.89
CA VAL A 166 -22.18 13.60 -14.28
C VAL A 166 -21.28 13.51 -13.06
N ILE A 167 -21.53 14.28 -12.00
CA ILE A 167 -20.78 14.19 -10.74
C ILE A 167 -20.94 12.80 -10.11
N LEU A 168 -22.16 12.28 -10.03
CA LEU A 168 -22.44 10.91 -9.57
C LEU A 168 -21.69 9.87 -10.42
N GLY A 169 -21.71 10.03 -11.75
CA GLY A 169 -20.97 9.18 -12.69
C GLY A 169 -19.45 9.23 -12.47
N ALA A 170 -18.87 10.42 -12.37
CA ALA A 170 -17.44 10.61 -12.15
C ALA A 170 -16.97 10.09 -10.79
N VAL A 171 -17.78 10.27 -9.74
CA VAL A 171 -17.53 9.71 -8.40
C VAL A 171 -17.68 8.17 -8.41
N SER A 172 -18.60 7.63 -9.21
CA SER A 172 -18.77 6.19 -9.42
C SER A 172 -17.68 5.54 -10.29
N MET A 173 -16.84 6.34 -10.97
CA MET A 173 -15.67 5.89 -11.74
C MET A 173 -14.57 5.23 -10.87
N ARG A 174 -14.86 5.00 -9.59
CA ARG A 174 -14.24 3.98 -8.73
C ARG A 174 -14.01 2.64 -9.44
N ALA A 175 -14.89 2.23 -10.37
CA ALA A 175 -14.69 1.00 -11.15
C ALA A 175 -13.37 1.00 -11.94
N ALA A 176 -13.03 2.11 -12.62
CA ALA A 176 -11.79 2.23 -13.37
C ALA A 176 -10.54 2.20 -12.46
N PHE A 177 -10.65 2.79 -11.27
CA PHE A 177 -9.58 2.73 -10.27
C PHE A 177 -9.41 1.33 -9.69
N LEU A 178 -10.51 0.65 -9.37
CA LEU A 178 -10.49 -0.74 -8.92
C LEU A 178 -9.90 -1.66 -9.98
N MET A 179 -10.19 -1.43 -11.27
CA MET A 179 -9.56 -2.17 -12.37
C MET A 179 -8.04 -1.95 -12.39
N ARG A 180 -7.59 -0.69 -12.26
CA ARG A 180 -6.16 -0.37 -12.17
C ARG A 180 -5.49 -1.07 -10.98
N GLN A 181 -6.09 -1.00 -9.79
CA GLN A 181 -5.56 -1.66 -8.60
C GLN A 181 -5.47 -3.18 -8.76
N GLN A 182 -6.47 -3.81 -9.38
CA GLN A 182 -6.48 -5.25 -9.65
C GLN A 182 -5.36 -5.67 -10.60
N VAL A 183 -5.11 -4.89 -11.65
CA VAL A 183 -3.99 -5.14 -12.57
C VAL A 183 -2.65 -5.03 -11.85
N ILE A 184 -2.45 -3.97 -11.04
CA ILE A 184 -1.24 -3.80 -10.24
C ILE A 184 -1.03 -5.00 -9.30
N ALA A 185 -2.08 -5.43 -8.59
CA ALA A 185 -2.01 -6.57 -7.69
C ALA A 185 -1.69 -7.88 -8.42
N ALA A 186 -2.26 -8.10 -9.61
CA ALA A 186 -1.99 -9.28 -10.44
C ALA A 186 -0.53 -9.31 -10.92
N VAL A 187 0.00 -8.17 -11.38
CA VAL A 187 1.40 -8.04 -11.80
C VAL A 187 2.33 -8.28 -10.60
N HIS A 188 2.06 -7.63 -9.46
CA HIS A 188 2.85 -7.78 -8.25
C HIS A 188 2.90 -9.23 -7.76
N ALA A 189 1.76 -9.92 -7.73
CA ALA A 189 1.70 -11.33 -7.36
C ALA A 189 2.50 -12.23 -8.32
N LYS A 190 2.56 -11.89 -9.60
CA LYS A 190 3.33 -12.63 -10.60
C LYS A 190 4.84 -12.43 -10.41
N VAL A 191 5.27 -11.20 -10.19
CA VAL A 191 6.69 -10.84 -9.97
C VAL A 191 7.22 -11.49 -8.69
N LEU A 192 6.48 -11.43 -7.58
CA LEU A 192 6.90 -12.05 -6.31
C LEU A 192 7.05 -13.57 -6.40
N ARG A 193 6.24 -14.24 -7.21
CA ARG A 193 6.35 -15.70 -7.43
C ARG A 193 7.63 -16.07 -8.20
N LEU A 194 8.06 -15.24 -9.14
CA LEU A 194 9.33 -15.42 -9.86
C LEU A 194 10.53 -15.21 -8.90
N ASN A 195 10.52 -14.12 -8.12
CA ASN A 195 11.58 -13.83 -7.14
C ASN A 195 11.72 -14.92 -6.05
N SER A 196 10.60 -15.49 -5.59
CA SER A 196 10.63 -16.57 -4.59
C SER A 196 11.31 -17.85 -5.12
N ALA A 197 11.23 -18.11 -6.42
CA ALA A 197 11.82 -19.31 -7.03
C ALA A 197 13.36 -19.24 -7.06
N SER A 198 13.95 -18.04 -7.26
CA SER A 198 15.40 -17.84 -7.31
C SER A 198 16.07 -17.80 -5.93
N VAL A 199 15.35 -17.37 -4.87
CA VAL A 199 15.87 -17.37 -3.48
C VAL A 199 16.16 -18.78 -2.93
N SER A 200 15.57 -19.83 -3.51
CA SER A 200 15.76 -21.22 -3.07
C SER A 200 17.19 -21.76 -3.23
N ALA A 201 18.06 -21.05 -3.96
CA ALA A 201 19.43 -21.47 -4.28
C ALA A 201 20.50 -21.13 -3.21
N LEU A 202 20.17 -20.42 -2.13
CA LEU A 202 21.14 -19.97 -1.11
C LEU A 202 20.97 -20.68 0.24
N SER A 203 22.02 -21.38 0.69
CA SER A 203 21.97 -22.26 1.86
C SER A 203 22.01 -21.51 3.20
N THR A 204 20.88 -21.50 3.92
CA THR A 204 20.74 -21.79 5.37
C THR A 204 19.24 -21.80 5.65
N GLY A 205 18.63 -22.96 5.92
CA GLY A 205 17.17 -23.13 6.00
C GLY A 205 16.46 -22.14 6.94
N HIS A 206 17.14 -21.67 7.99
CA HIS A 206 16.61 -20.64 8.89
C HIS A 206 16.52 -19.25 8.23
N VAL A 207 17.56 -18.84 7.49
CA VAL A 207 17.57 -17.55 6.77
C VAL A 207 16.57 -17.58 5.62
N VAL A 208 16.49 -18.70 4.90
CA VAL A 208 15.50 -18.88 3.81
C VAL A 208 14.08 -18.85 4.36
N ASN A 209 13.80 -19.47 5.51
CA ASN A 209 12.48 -19.41 6.15
C ASN A 209 12.14 -17.99 6.62
N LEU A 210 13.10 -17.28 7.22
CA LEU A 210 12.92 -15.89 7.63
C LEU A 210 12.59 -15.00 6.42
N VAL A 211 13.39 -15.07 5.36
CA VAL A 211 13.18 -14.26 4.15
C VAL A 211 11.86 -14.61 3.46
N SER A 212 11.57 -15.90 3.27
CA SER A 212 10.37 -16.33 2.53
C SER A 212 9.05 -16.07 3.28
N ASN A 213 9.02 -16.22 4.60
CA ASN A 213 7.80 -16.03 5.39
C ASN A 213 7.65 -14.60 5.90
N ASP A 214 8.73 -13.97 6.39
CA ASP A 214 8.59 -12.69 7.09
C ASP A 214 8.58 -11.50 6.13
N VAL A 215 9.34 -11.55 5.03
CA VAL A 215 9.29 -10.49 3.99
C VAL A 215 7.90 -10.49 3.33
N ARG A 216 7.36 -11.67 3.02
CA ARG A 216 6.02 -11.78 2.46
C ARG A 216 4.94 -11.19 3.38
N ARG A 217 5.02 -11.48 4.69
CA ARG A 217 4.10 -10.88 5.67
C ARG A 217 4.25 -9.37 5.76
N PHE A 218 5.47 -8.86 5.60
CA PHE A 218 5.71 -7.42 5.55
C PHE A 218 5.06 -6.80 4.31
N ASP A 219 5.23 -7.39 3.13
CA ASP A 219 4.59 -6.94 1.88
C ASP A 219 3.07 -6.95 1.97
N ASP A 220 2.49 -7.95 2.63
CA ASP A 220 1.05 -8.03 2.86
C ASP A 220 0.55 -7.00 3.88
N ALA A 221 1.35 -6.67 4.91
CA ALA A 221 0.94 -5.81 6.02
C ALA A 221 1.15 -4.31 5.76
N VAL A 222 2.25 -3.95 5.09
CA VAL A 222 2.62 -2.55 4.85
C VAL A 222 1.50 -1.76 4.20
N PRO A 223 0.81 -2.22 3.13
CA PRO A 223 -0.25 -1.45 2.49
C PRO A 223 -1.38 -1.02 3.44
N PHE A 224 -1.61 -1.77 4.52
CA PHE A 224 -2.66 -1.44 5.49
C PHE A 224 -2.32 -0.26 6.41
N TRP A 225 -1.08 0.24 6.40
CA TRP A 225 -0.65 1.34 7.26
C TRP A 225 -1.54 2.59 7.09
N ILE A 226 -2.02 2.84 5.88
CA ILE A 226 -2.82 4.03 5.55
C ILE A 226 -4.18 3.99 6.27
N PHE A 227 -4.78 2.81 6.39
CA PHE A 227 -6.06 2.64 7.06
C PHE A 227 -6.01 2.89 8.57
N LEU A 228 -4.82 2.86 9.20
CA LEU A 228 -4.71 3.15 10.64
C LEU A 228 -5.17 4.56 11.00
N TRP A 229 -4.97 5.53 10.10
CA TRP A 229 -5.33 6.93 10.32
C TRP A 229 -6.49 7.38 9.42
N ALA A 230 -6.59 6.83 8.20
CA ALA A 230 -7.67 7.18 7.27
C ALA A 230 -9.04 6.66 7.76
N SER A 231 -9.11 5.43 8.30
CA SER A 231 -10.39 4.85 8.73
C SER A 231 -11.01 5.58 9.94
N PRO A 232 -10.26 5.98 10.99
CA PRO A 232 -10.81 6.83 12.06
C PRO A 232 -11.33 8.18 11.56
N LEU A 233 -10.62 8.81 10.61
CA LEU A 233 -11.05 10.05 9.98
C LEU A 233 -12.36 9.84 9.19
N GLU A 234 -12.41 8.80 8.36
CA GLU A 234 -13.61 8.42 7.60
C GLU A 234 -14.80 8.16 8.53
N LEU A 235 -14.59 7.41 9.61
CA LEU A 235 -15.63 7.14 10.62
C LEU A 235 -16.15 8.43 11.28
N ALA A 236 -15.25 9.35 11.65
CA ALA A 236 -15.63 10.63 12.26
C ALA A 236 -16.46 11.49 11.28
N MET A 237 -16.08 11.50 9.99
CA MET A 237 -16.80 12.22 8.95
C MET A 237 -18.19 11.61 8.70
N VAL A 238 -18.30 10.28 8.63
CA VAL A 238 -19.60 9.60 8.50
C VAL A 238 -20.49 9.89 9.70
N LEU A 239 -19.95 9.80 10.92
CA LEU A 239 -20.68 10.12 12.15
C LEU A 239 -21.22 11.56 12.11
N LEU A 240 -20.39 12.52 11.70
CA LEU A 240 -20.80 13.92 11.54
C LEU A 240 -21.91 14.05 10.49
N MET A 241 -21.72 13.50 9.29
CA MET A 241 -22.69 13.60 8.20
C MET A 241 -24.06 13.02 8.54
N VAL A 242 -24.09 11.86 9.21
CA VAL A 242 -25.35 11.23 9.64
C VAL A 242 -25.98 12.01 10.79
N SER A 243 -25.17 12.49 11.75
CA SER A 243 -25.67 13.25 12.90
C SER A 243 -26.36 14.55 12.50
N LEU A 244 -25.94 15.17 11.40
CA LEU A 244 -26.55 16.38 10.86
C LEU A 244 -27.91 16.13 10.18
N GLU A 245 -28.23 14.89 9.82
CA GLU A 245 -29.45 14.56 9.07
C GLU A 245 -30.49 13.76 9.89
N LEU A 246 -30.06 12.87 10.81
CA LEU A 246 -30.93 11.96 11.57
C LEU A 246 -30.79 12.07 13.12
N ASP A 247 -29.99 13.00 13.62
CA ASP A 247 -29.55 13.13 15.03
C ASP A 247 -28.36 12.27 15.45
N PHE A 248 -27.65 12.77 16.46
CA PHE A 248 -26.41 12.17 16.98
C PHE A 248 -26.61 10.77 17.54
N LEU A 249 -27.73 10.50 18.22
CA LEU A 249 -27.98 9.20 18.85
C LEU A 249 -28.17 8.09 17.80
N SER A 250 -28.86 8.40 16.70
CA SER A 250 -29.06 7.51 15.55
C SER A 250 -27.73 7.17 14.89
N ALA A 251 -26.87 8.19 14.69
CA ALA A 251 -25.54 8.00 14.11
C ALA A 251 -24.65 7.14 15.02
N LEU A 252 -24.68 7.38 16.33
CA LEU A 252 -23.94 6.61 17.32
C LEU A 252 -24.38 5.15 17.36
N ALA A 253 -25.68 4.86 17.23
CA ALA A 253 -26.18 3.49 17.17
C ALA A 253 -25.57 2.71 15.99
N GLY A 254 -25.50 3.33 14.81
CA GLY A 254 -24.86 2.71 13.63
C GLY A 254 -23.36 2.44 13.82
N VAL A 255 -22.63 3.38 14.43
CA VAL A 255 -21.22 3.18 14.79
C VAL A 255 -21.06 2.06 15.82
N ALA A 256 -21.91 2.03 16.85
CA ALA A 256 -21.88 0.99 17.88
C ALA A 256 -22.13 -0.40 17.29
N THR A 257 -23.10 -0.55 16.39
CA THR A 257 -23.34 -1.82 15.67
C THR A 257 -22.14 -2.24 14.83
N SER A 258 -21.50 -1.29 14.15
CA SER A 258 -20.30 -1.57 13.34
C SER A 258 -19.13 -2.02 14.21
N LEU A 259 -18.91 -1.38 15.36
CA LEU A 259 -17.87 -1.77 16.32
C LEU A 259 -18.17 -3.13 16.97
N ALA A 260 -19.44 -3.45 17.20
CA ALA A 260 -19.84 -4.76 17.71
C ALA A 260 -19.54 -5.92 16.74
N MET A 261 -19.32 -5.65 15.45
CA MET A 261 -18.87 -6.67 14.50
C MET A 261 -17.39 -7.03 14.62
N ILE A 262 -16.55 -6.13 15.14
CA ILE A 262 -15.11 -6.36 15.34
C ILE A 262 -14.80 -7.59 16.22
N PRO A 263 -15.42 -7.77 17.41
CA PRO A 263 -15.17 -8.97 18.22
C PRO A 263 -15.63 -10.25 17.50
N THR A 264 -16.72 -10.20 16.73
CA THR A 264 -17.20 -11.34 15.94
C THR A 264 -16.18 -11.74 14.88
N GLN A 265 -15.67 -10.78 14.11
CA GLN A 265 -14.60 -10.99 13.13
C GLN A 265 -13.32 -11.52 13.80
N SER A 266 -12.96 -10.97 14.96
CA SER A 266 -11.78 -11.40 15.73
C SER A 266 -11.90 -12.84 16.24
N ALA A 267 -13.08 -13.23 16.73
CA ALA A 267 -13.36 -14.59 17.17
C ALA A 267 -13.23 -15.59 16.00
N LEU A 268 -13.77 -15.24 14.83
CA LEU A 268 -13.66 -16.05 13.62
C LEU A 268 -12.20 -16.23 13.18
N VAL A 269 -11.40 -15.15 13.18
CA VAL A 269 -9.97 -15.22 12.82
C VAL A 269 -9.20 -16.10 13.79
N ARG A 270 -9.47 -16.00 15.10
CA ARG A 270 -8.83 -16.85 16.12
C ARG A 270 -9.21 -18.32 15.95
N TYR A 271 -10.47 -18.59 15.63
CA TYR A 271 -10.94 -19.95 15.35
C TYR A 271 -10.22 -20.56 14.14
N ILE A 272 -10.15 -19.84 13.02
CA ILE A 272 -9.41 -20.28 11.82
C ILE A 272 -7.91 -20.45 12.12
N GLY A 273 -7.33 -19.55 12.91
CA GLY A 273 -5.94 -19.65 13.36
C GLY A 273 -5.67 -20.93 14.17
N GLY A 274 -6.60 -21.30 15.06
CA GLY A 274 -6.56 -22.57 15.81
C GLY A 274 -6.56 -23.79 14.89
N LEU A 275 -7.39 -23.79 13.85
CA LEU A 275 -7.43 -24.87 12.85
C LEU A 275 -6.13 -24.99 12.04
N ARG A 276 -5.46 -23.87 11.73
CA ARG A 276 -4.18 -23.86 10.99
C ARG A 276 -3.00 -24.38 11.82
N CYS A 277 -3.04 -24.18 13.13
CA CYS A 277 -2.01 -24.64 14.05
C CYS A 277 -2.25 -26.05 14.58
N ALA A 278 -3.46 -26.60 14.39
CA ALA A 278 -3.74 -27.99 14.72
C ALA A 278 -2.92 -28.90 13.78
N PRO A 279 -2.14 -29.86 14.31
CA PRO A 279 -1.44 -30.82 13.46
C PRO A 279 -2.46 -31.58 12.60
N PRO A 280 -2.16 -31.87 11.31
CA PRO A 280 -3.03 -32.72 10.51
C PRO A 280 -3.24 -34.04 11.26
N GLY A 281 -4.51 -34.40 11.44
CA GLY A 281 -4.92 -35.48 12.33
C GLY A 281 -4.16 -36.79 12.10
N ARG A 282 -3.92 -37.48 13.21
CA ARG A 282 -3.81 -38.95 13.24
C ARG A 282 -5.09 -39.58 12.72
#